data_AF-R7YKP7-F1
#
_entry.id   AF-R7YKP7-F1
#
_cell.length_a   1.000
_cell.length_b   1.000
_cell.length_c   1.000
_cell.angle_alpha   90.00
_cell.angle_beta   90.00
_cell.angle_gamma   90.00
#
_symmetry.space_group_name_H-M   'P 1'
#
loop_
_entity.id
_entity.type
_entity.pdbx_description
1 polymer ?
#
loop_
_entity_poly.entity_id
_entity_poly.type
_entity_poly.pdbx_seq_one_letter_code
_entity_poly.pdbx_strand_id
1 'polypeptide(L)'
;MVNVFAVPVFFICFRECLETSIIVSVLLAFLKQTLGPERDPVIYKKLVRQVWLGVVAGLAVCIIIGAGMIGAFYGIGTDTFAKTEAIWEGVFGLVASIIISIMGAALLRISKLQDKWRVKIAQAIESKDKVEGVAGSRFSRWAKKYAMFLLPFITVLREGLEAVVFIGGVGLGLPASSFPLAVLCGLGAGALIGYLIYKGGNAASLQIFLIISTCFLYLVAAGLFSKAVWFFEANAWNKIVGGDAAEVGAGAGSYDIRQSVWHVNCCSPNLNGGGGWGVFNSLFGWQNSATLGSVLSYNLYWLVVIVAFLAMRYNEQTGHWPFVKAKNPGSETSSQQGGVSETCVEGKSHGDEVLSANVREIHK
;
A
#
# COMPACT_ATOMS: atom_id res chain seq x y z
N MET A 1 7.13 -19.99 -25.34
CA MET A 1 7.12 -20.90 -24.18
C MET A 1 6.22 -20.29 -23.12
N VAL A 2 5.37 -21.09 -22.48
CA VAL A 2 4.40 -20.63 -21.47
C VAL A 2 5.19 -20.06 -20.29
N ASN A 3 5.16 -18.74 -20.09
CA ASN A 3 5.65 -18.13 -18.86
C ASN A 3 4.70 -18.56 -17.74
N VAL A 4 4.98 -19.69 -17.08
CA VAL A 4 4.02 -20.30 -16.13
C VAL A 4 3.92 -19.50 -14.82
N PHE A 5 4.84 -18.55 -14.58
CA PHE A 5 4.95 -17.85 -13.31
C PHE A 5 5.27 -16.37 -13.49
N ALA A 6 4.29 -15.52 -13.17
CA ALA A 6 4.47 -14.07 -13.11
C ALA A 6 5.15 -13.66 -11.80
N VAL A 7 6.49 -13.57 -11.82
CA VAL A 7 7.29 -13.22 -10.63
C VAL A 7 6.86 -11.90 -9.97
N PRO A 8 6.59 -10.80 -10.71
CA PRO A 8 6.12 -9.55 -10.10
C PRO A 8 4.78 -9.72 -9.38
N VAL A 9 3.84 -10.46 -9.98
CA VAL A 9 2.51 -10.74 -9.41
C VAL A 9 2.65 -11.54 -8.12
N PHE A 10 3.54 -12.53 -8.08
CA PHE A 10 3.84 -13.29 -6.85
C PHE A 10 4.29 -12.36 -5.72
N PHE A 11 5.26 -11.47 -5.96
CA PHE A 11 5.78 -10.59 -4.91
C PHE A 11 4.76 -9.54 -4.47
N ILE A 12 3.91 -9.05 -5.37
CA ILE A 12 2.78 -8.17 -5.02
C ILE A 12 1.81 -8.93 -4.12
N CYS A 13 1.27 -10.07 -4.56
CA CYS A 13 0.33 -10.87 -3.75
C CYS A 13 0.91 -11.28 -2.41
N PHE A 14 2.17 -11.71 -2.40
CA PHE A 14 2.89 -12.09 -1.19
C PHE A 14 2.97 -10.94 -0.20
N ARG A 15 3.35 -9.75 -0.67
CA ARG A 15 3.44 -8.54 0.14
C ARG A 15 2.06 -8.13 0.69
N GLU A 16 1.04 -7.99 -0.14
CA GLU A 16 -0.31 -7.62 0.32
C GLU A 16 -0.89 -8.65 1.31
N CYS A 17 -0.60 -9.93 1.09
CA CYS A 17 -0.98 -11.01 2.00
C CYS A 17 -0.26 -10.91 3.36
N LEU A 18 1.04 -10.57 3.35
CA LEU A 18 1.81 -10.36 4.57
C LEU A 18 1.29 -9.18 5.37
N GLU A 19 1.02 -8.04 4.72
CA GLU A 19 0.43 -6.86 5.36
C GLU A 19 -0.90 -7.20 6.03
N THR A 20 -1.78 -7.85 5.28
CA THR A 20 -3.09 -8.31 5.76
C THR A 20 -2.94 -9.28 6.94
N SER A 21 -2.03 -10.25 6.84
CA SER A 21 -1.79 -11.25 7.89
C SER A 21 -1.25 -10.63 9.18
N ILE A 22 -0.43 -9.58 9.09
CA ILE A 22 0.10 -8.85 10.24
C ILE A 22 -1.04 -8.08 10.93
N ILE A 23 -1.90 -7.38 10.17
CA ILE A 23 -3.04 -6.65 10.74
C ILE A 23 -4.00 -7.61 11.44
N VAL A 24 -4.32 -8.75 10.80
CA VAL A 24 -5.18 -9.79 11.39
C VAL A 24 -4.54 -10.40 12.65
N SER A 25 -3.23 -10.67 12.62
CA SER A 25 -2.50 -11.21 13.78
C SER A 25 -2.53 -10.24 14.97
N VAL A 26 -2.35 -8.94 14.72
CA VAL A 26 -2.44 -7.90 15.75
C VAL A 26 -3.87 -7.80 16.31
N LEU A 27 -4.89 -7.87 15.45
CA LEU A 27 -6.29 -7.85 15.89
C LEU A 27 -6.64 -9.07 16.76
N LEU A 28 -6.15 -10.26 16.39
CA LEU A 28 -6.34 -11.49 17.18
C LEU A 28 -5.57 -11.43 18.51
N ALA A 29 -4.36 -10.87 18.52
CA ALA A 29 -3.59 -10.66 19.74
C ALA A 29 -4.29 -9.67 20.69
N PHE A 30 -4.84 -8.58 20.14
CA PHE A 30 -5.64 -7.62 20.90
C PHE A 30 -6.89 -8.28 21.50
N LEU A 31 -7.62 -9.08 20.71
CA LEU A 31 -8.79 -9.83 21.19
C LEU A 31 -8.42 -10.77 22.35
N LYS A 32 -7.27 -11.45 22.25
CA LYS A 32 -6.75 -12.34 23.32
C LYS A 32 -6.38 -11.57 24.59
N GLN A 33 -5.96 -10.32 24.47
CA GLN A 33 -5.55 -9.49 25.62
C GLN A 33 -6.76 -8.83 26.32
N THR A 34 -7.74 -8.34 25.56
CA THR A 34 -8.92 -7.63 26.10
C THR A 34 -10.01 -8.59 26.60
N LEU A 35 -10.20 -9.71 25.91
CA LEU A 35 -11.26 -10.70 26.16
C LEU A 35 -10.65 -12.07 26.36
N GLY A 36 -9.60 -12.13 27.19
CA GLY A 36 -8.82 -13.33 27.42
C GLY A 36 -9.70 -14.54 27.73
N PRO A 37 -9.25 -15.75 27.33
CA PRO A 37 -10.05 -16.97 27.44
C PRO A 37 -10.51 -17.30 28.88
N GLU A 38 -9.93 -16.66 29.89
CA GLU A 38 -10.30 -16.83 31.31
C GLU A 38 -11.59 -16.11 31.74
N ARG A 39 -12.00 -15.02 31.08
CA ARG A 39 -13.24 -14.32 31.46
C ARG A 39 -14.49 -14.91 30.80
N ASP A 40 -14.44 -15.26 29.51
CA ASP A 40 -15.56 -15.87 28.77
C ASP A 40 -15.11 -16.63 27.49
N PRO A 41 -14.87 -17.95 27.56
CA PRO A 41 -14.33 -18.72 26.42
C PRO A 41 -15.31 -18.82 25.23
N VAL A 42 -16.62 -18.73 25.50
CA VAL A 42 -17.66 -18.81 24.46
C VAL A 42 -17.73 -17.53 23.64
N ILE A 43 -17.59 -16.36 24.29
CA ILE A 43 -17.62 -15.05 23.64
C ILE A 43 -16.34 -14.85 22.82
N TYR A 44 -15.19 -15.21 23.38
CA TYR A 44 -13.90 -15.17 22.67
C TYR A 44 -13.94 -15.99 21.37
N LYS A 45 -14.40 -17.25 21.41
CA LYS A 45 -14.51 -18.11 20.22
C LYS A 45 -15.45 -17.53 19.17
N LYS A 46 -16.58 -16.93 19.58
CA LYS A 46 -17.51 -16.26 18.66
C LYS A 46 -16.87 -15.05 17.98
N LEU A 47 -16.09 -14.25 18.70
CA LEU A 47 -15.40 -13.08 18.16
C LEU A 47 -14.26 -13.44 17.21
N VAL A 48 -13.46 -14.47 17.53
CA VAL A 48 -12.44 -15.01 16.60
C VAL A 48 -13.09 -15.50 15.30
N ARG A 49 -14.25 -16.16 15.39
CA ARG A 49 -14.99 -16.63 14.22
C ARG A 49 -15.52 -15.47 13.38
N GLN A 50 -15.95 -14.36 14.00
CA GLN A 50 -16.34 -13.14 13.30
C GLN A 50 -15.16 -12.50 12.56
N VAL A 51 -13.97 -12.47 13.16
CA VAL A 51 -12.75 -11.98 12.49
C VAL A 51 -12.45 -12.82 11.25
N TRP A 52 -12.44 -14.15 11.39
CA TRP A 52 -12.18 -15.07 10.27
C TRP A 52 -13.24 -14.98 9.17
N LEU A 53 -14.52 -14.85 9.54
CA LEU A 53 -15.59 -14.61 8.55
C LEU A 53 -15.36 -13.30 7.79
N GLY A 54 -14.89 -12.24 8.46
CA GLY A 54 -14.55 -10.97 7.82
C GLY A 54 -13.42 -11.12 6.81
N VAL A 55 -12.34 -11.83 7.19
CA VAL A 55 -11.20 -12.10 6.31
C VAL A 55 -11.61 -12.92 5.09
N VAL A 56 -12.34 -14.02 5.30
CA VAL A 56 -12.78 -14.91 4.20
C VAL A 56 -13.75 -14.19 3.27
N ALA A 57 -14.69 -13.40 3.81
CA ALA A 57 -15.62 -12.62 3.00
C ALA A 57 -14.89 -11.56 2.16
N GLY A 58 -13.93 -10.85 2.74
CA GLY A 58 -13.12 -9.85 2.02
C GLY A 58 -12.32 -10.49 0.89
N LEU A 59 -11.62 -11.60 1.19
CA LEU A 59 -10.85 -12.34 0.19
C LEU A 59 -11.73 -12.87 -0.94
N ALA A 60 -12.92 -13.40 -0.62
CA ALA A 60 -13.86 -13.90 -1.63
C ALA A 60 -14.31 -12.79 -2.59
N VAL A 61 -14.63 -11.60 -2.06
CA VAL A 61 -14.99 -10.43 -2.90
C VAL A 61 -13.84 -10.02 -3.82
N CYS A 62 -12.61 -9.96 -3.29
CA CYS A 62 -11.43 -9.64 -4.10
C CYS A 62 -11.19 -10.67 -5.22
N ILE A 63 -11.35 -11.97 -4.94
CA ILE A 63 -11.22 -13.04 -5.95
C ILE A 63 -12.30 -12.90 -7.03
N ILE A 64 -13.56 -12.61 -6.65
CA ILE A 64 -14.66 -12.42 -7.61
C ILE A 64 -14.37 -11.24 -8.53
N ILE A 65 -13.91 -10.10 -7.99
CA ILE A 65 -13.59 -8.91 -8.77
C ILE A 65 -12.38 -9.18 -9.69
N GLY A 66 -11.33 -9.80 -9.17
CA GLY A 66 -10.15 -10.16 -9.97
C GLY A 66 -10.47 -11.14 -11.10
N ALA A 67 -11.25 -12.19 -10.83
CA ALA A 67 -11.72 -13.13 -11.83
C ALA A 67 -12.65 -12.47 -12.85
N GLY A 68 -13.52 -11.57 -12.41
CA GLY A 68 -14.39 -10.78 -13.29
C GLY A 68 -13.61 -9.86 -14.23
N MET A 69 -12.55 -9.22 -13.73
CA MET A 69 -11.66 -8.40 -14.55
C MET A 69 -10.96 -9.25 -15.62
N ILE A 70 -10.36 -10.37 -15.24
CA ILE A 70 -9.71 -11.29 -16.19
C ILE A 70 -10.74 -11.81 -17.21
N GLY A 71 -11.93 -12.22 -16.76
CA GLY A 71 -13.00 -12.70 -17.64
C GLY A 71 -13.48 -11.64 -18.63
N ALA A 72 -13.60 -10.38 -18.21
CA ALA A 72 -13.99 -9.27 -19.09
C ALA A 72 -12.91 -8.95 -20.13
N PHE A 73 -11.63 -8.91 -19.71
CA PHE A 73 -10.50 -8.64 -20.62
C PHE A 73 -10.36 -9.71 -21.71
N TYR A 74 -10.58 -10.99 -21.37
CA TYR A 74 -10.45 -12.08 -22.33
C TYR A 74 -11.74 -12.40 -23.10
N GLY A 75 -12.90 -11.99 -22.57
CA GLY A 75 -14.20 -12.18 -23.24
C GLY A 75 -14.51 -11.11 -24.30
N ILE A 76 -13.93 -9.92 -24.19
CA ILE A 76 -14.13 -8.80 -25.11
C ILE A 76 -12.88 -8.67 -25.99
N GLY A 77 -12.74 -9.61 -26.94
CA GLY A 77 -11.63 -9.64 -27.90
C GLY A 77 -11.75 -8.56 -28.98
N THR A 78 -11.54 -7.28 -28.62
CA THR A 78 -11.48 -6.20 -29.60
C THR A 78 -10.04 -5.72 -29.80
N ASP A 79 -9.51 -5.97 -31.00
CA ASP A 79 -8.18 -5.59 -31.52
C ASP A 79 -7.89 -4.07 -31.53
N THR A 80 -8.78 -3.26 -30.95
CA THR A 80 -8.57 -1.83 -30.71
C THR A 80 -7.44 -1.55 -29.72
N PHE A 81 -7.13 -2.49 -28.83
CA PHE A 81 -6.05 -2.31 -27.84
C PHE A 81 -4.65 -2.47 -28.42
N ALA A 82 -4.47 -3.28 -29.48
CA ALA A 82 -3.16 -3.53 -30.08
C ALA A 82 -2.49 -2.25 -30.60
N LYS A 83 -3.26 -1.28 -31.11
CA LYS A 83 -2.72 0.00 -31.63
C LYS A 83 -2.24 0.96 -30.54
N THR A 84 -2.69 0.79 -29.29
CA THR A 84 -2.36 1.69 -28.16
C THR A 84 -1.67 0.94 -27.01
N GLU A 85 -1.29 -0.32 -27.24
CA GLU A 85 -0.76 -1.22 -26.22
C GLU A 85 0.46 -0.63 -25.52
N ALA A 86 1.47 -0.19 -26.29
CA ALA A 86 2.67 0.42 -25.75
C ALA A 86 2.39 1.68 -24.89
N ILE A 87 1.39 2.49 -25.26
CA ILE A 87 1.02 3.67 -24.44
C ILE A 87 0.38 3.21 -23.13
N TRP A 88 -0.53 2.24 -23.18
CA TRP A 88 -1.19 1.72 -21.99
C TRP A 88 -0.23 1.01 -21.06
N GLU A 89 0.63 0.14 -21.57
CA GLU A 89 1.68 -0.52 -20.79
C GLU A 89 2.64 0.50 -20.17
N GLY A 90 2.97 1.57 -20.90
CA GLY A 90 3.75 2.70 -20.40
C GLY A 90 3.07 3.43 -19.23
N VAL A 91 1.81 3.83 -19.40
CA VAL A 91 1.04 4.55 -18.38
C VAL A 91 0.82 3.69 -17.14
N PHE A 92 0.45 2.42 -17.31
CA PHE A 92 0.24 1.52 -16.18
C PHE A 92 1.54 1.20 -15.45
N GLY A 93 2.65 0.98 -16.16
CA GLY A 93 3.97 0.80 -15.55
C GLY A 93 4.39 2.02 -14.73
N LEU A 94 4.16 3.23 -15.26
CA LEU A 94 4.44 4.49 -14.59
C LEU A 94 3.61 4.64 -13.31
N VAL A 95 2.29 4.50 -13.41
CA VAL A 95 1.37 4.61 -12.27
C VAL A 95 1.68 3.55 -11.21
N ALA A 96 1.90 2.30 -11.63
CA ALA A 96 2.25 1.20 -10.72
C ALA A 96 3.54 1.51 -9.95
N SER A 97 4.59 2.00 -10.61
CA SER A 97 5.86 2.35 -9.94
C SER A 97 5.70 3.44 -8.86
N ILE A 98 4.85 4.45 -9.11
CA ILE A 98 4.58 5.53 -8.16
C ILE A 98 3.80 5.00 -6.96
N ILE A 99 2.75 4.22 -7.19
CA ILE A 99 1.94 3.68 -6.08
C ILE A 99 2.78 2.71 -5.24
N ILE A 100 3.58 1.82 -5.86
CA ILE A 100 4.51 0.93 -5.14
C ILE A 100 5.49 1.76 -4.28
N SER A 101 6.02 2.86 -4.83
CA SER A 101 6.93 3.77 -4.13
C SER A 101 6.31 4.35 -2.84
N ILE A 102 5.12 4.93 -2.97
CA ILE A 102 4.38 5.57 -1.87
C ILE A 102 3.99 4.55 -0.82
N MET A 103 3.46 3.40 -1.26
CA MET A 103 2.95 2.36 -0.38
C MET A 103 4.08 1.67 0.39
N GLY A 104 5.21 1.39 -0.27
CA GLY A 104 6.40 0.85 0.38
C GLY A 104 6.91 1.75 1.51
N ALA A 105 6.85 3.07 1.33
CA ALA A 105 7.26 4.03 2.36
C ALA A 105 6.28 4.09 3.54
N ALA A 106 4.96 3.98 3.28
CA ALA A 106 3.93 3.93 4.32
C ALA A 106 4.08 2.68 5.21
N LEU A 107 4.43 1.55 4.60
CA LEU A 107 4.57 0.26 5.27
C LEU A 107 5.68 0.25 6.33
N LEU A 108 6.84 0.84 6.02
CA LEU A 108 7.98 0.91 6.96
C LEU A 108 7.63 1.65 8.26
N ARG A 109 6.57 2.48 8.25
CA ARG A 109 6.06 3.21 9.41
C ARG A 109 4.99 2.45 10.19
N ILE A 110 4.45 1.35 9.66
CA ILE A 110 3.35 0.61 10.27
C ILE A 110 3.72 0.03 11.65
N SER A 111 4.99 -0.37 11.84
CA SER A 111 5.50 -0.88 13.11
C SER A 111 5.35 0.13 14.25
N LYS A 112 5.53 1.43 13.97
CA LYS A 112 5.33 2.52 14.95
C LYS A 112 3.86 2.93 15.10
N LEU A 113 3.05 2.71 14.05
CA LEU A 113 1.63 3.00 14.07
C LEU A 113 0.84 1.98 14.90
N GLN A 114 1.29 0.72 14.98
CA GLN A 114 0.70 -0.32 15.81
C GLN A 114 0.63 0.10 17.29
N ASP A 115 1.70 0.68 17.84
CA ASP A 115 1.71 1.11 19.25
C ASP A 115 0.77 2.30 19.50
N LYS A 116 0.74 3.27 18.59
CA LYS A 116 -0.17 4.43 18.69
C LYS A 116 -1.62 4.04 18.50
N TRP A 117 -1.91 3.09 17.60
CA TRP A 117 -3.26 2.56 17.38
C TRP A 117 -3.74 1.71 18.55
N ARG A 118 -2.87 0.90 19.16
CA ARG A 118 -3.19 0.16 20.39
C ARG A 118 -3.64 1.10 21.50
N VAL A 119 -2.91 2.19 21.74
CA VAL A 119 -3.25 3.18 22.76
C VAL A 119 -4.55 3.92 22.43
N LYS A 120 -4.75 4.33 21.17
CA LYS A 120 -5.98 5.00 20.73
C LYS A 120 -7.21 4.10 20.78
N ILE A 121 -7.07 2.82 20.45
CA ILE A 121 -8.16 1.84 20.51
C ILE A 121 -8.47 1.48 21.97
N ALA A 122 -7.46 1.33 22.82
CA ALA A 122 -7.64 1.13 24.26
C ALA A 122 -8.39 2.32 24.88
N GLN A 123 -7.95 3.55 24.61
CA GLN A 123 -8.65 4.76 25.06
C GLN A 123 -10.07 4.88 24.51
N ALA A 124 -10.30 4.55 23.23
CA ALA A 124 -11.63 4.57 22.61
C ALA A 124 -12.56 3.44 23.08
N ILE A 125 -12.03 2.44 23.79
CA ILE A 125 -12.81 1.37 24.44
C ILE A 125 -13.05 1.72 25.91
N GLU A 126 -12.09 2.34 26.59
CA GLU A 126 -12.22 2.77 27.99
C GLU A 126 -13.13 4.01 28.12
N SER A 127 -13.12 4.91 27.13
CA SER A 127 -14.08 6.03 27.05
C SER A 127 -15.52 5.59 26.73
N LYS A 128 -15.78 4.29 26.52
CA LYS A 128 -17.13 3.76 26.24
C LYS A 128 -18.03 3.65 27.47
N ASP A 129 -17.52 3.87 28.67
CA ASP A 129 -18.34 3.79 29.89
C ASP A 129 -19.06 5.11 30.23
N LYS A 130 -18.90 6.17 29.42
CA LYS A 130 -19.50 7.50 29.71
C LYS A 130 -20.39 8.11 28.64
N VAL A 131 -20.68 7.41 27.53
CA VAL A 131 -21.56 7.94 26.46
C VAL A 131 -22.72 6.98 26.19
N GLU A 132 -23.51 6.75 27.23
CA GLU A 132 -24.90 6.30 27.11
C GLU A 132 -25.79 7.53 26.92
N GLY A 133 -25.97 7.96 25.68
CA GLY A 133 -26.91 9.02 25.35
C GLY A 133 -26.68 9.56 23.97
N VAL A 134 -27.76 9.90 23.27
CA VAL A 134 -27.76 10.64 21.98
C VAL A 134 -27.48 9.79 20.71
N ALA A 135 -28.56 9.19 20.22
CA ALA A 135 -29.07 9.37 18.85
C ALA A 135 -28.14 9.18 17.63
N GLY A 136 -27.24 8.20 17.63
CA GLY A 136 -26.58 7.70 16.41
C GLY A 136 -27.28 6.48 15.79
N SER A 137 -28.02 6.70 14.70
CA SER A 137 -28.77 5.79 13.79
C SER A 137 -28.36 4.30 13.77
N ARG A 138 -29.32 3.39 13.51
CA ARG A 138 -29.20 1.92 13.60
C ARG A 138 -27.94 1.30 12.94
N PHE A 139 -27.36 1.97 11.96
CA PHE A 139 -26.06 1.63 11.37
C PHE A 139 -24.89 1.71 12.36
N SER A 140 -24.83 2.71 13.26
CA SER A 140 -23.81 2.81 14.32
C SER A 140 -23.95 1.69 15.36
N ARG A 141 -25.19 1.27 15.65
CA ARG A 141 -25.48 0.14 16.55
C ARG A 141 -25.16 -1.21 15.90
N TRP A 142 -25.42 -1.36 14.60
CA TRP A 142 -25.07 -2.53 13.79
C TRP A 142 -23.55 -2.62 13.58
N ALA A 143 -22.91 -1.52 13.21
CA ALA A 143 -21.46 -1.39 13.11
C ALA A 143 -20.77 -1.61 14.47
N LYS A 144 -21.34 -1.18 15.60
CA LYS A 144 -20.85 -1.53 16.95
C LYS A 144 -20.98 -3.02 17.25
N LYS A 145 -22.07 -3.67 16.83
CA LYS A 145 -22.32 -5.12 17.03
C LYS A 145 -21.45 -6.01 16.14
N TYR A 146 -21.11 -5.53 14.94
CA TYR A 146 -20.29 -6.24 13.95
C TYR A 146 -18.90 -5.61 13.74
N ALA A 147 -18.46 -4.71 14.64
CA ALA A 147 -17.18 -4.01 14.51
C ALA A 147 -16.01 -4.97 14.35
N MET A 148 -16.09 -6.12 15.03
CA MET A 148 -15.07 -7.16 15.01
C MET A 148 -15.00 -7.94 13.69
N PHE A 149 -16.09 -7.94 12.92
CA PHE A 149 -16.15 -8.48 11.55
C PHE A 149 -15.76 -7.39 10.53
N LEU A 150 -16.29 -6.18 10.70
CA LEU A 150 -16.19 -5.09 9.72
C LEU A 150 -14.75 -4.55 9.59
N LEU A 151 -14.03 -4.41 10.70
CA LEU A 151 -12.64 -3.94 10.69
C LEU A 151 -11.73 -4.83 9.83
N PRO A 152 -11.58 -6.14 10.10
CA PRO A 152 -10.75 -7.01 9.27
C PRO A 152 -11.32 -7.18 7.85
N PHE A 153 -12.64 -7.14 7.66
CA PHE A 153 -13.25 -7.17 6.33
C PHE A 153 -12.84 -5.98 5.47
N ILE A 154 -13.00 -4.74 5.96
CA ILE A 154 -12.64 -3.53 5.21
C ILE A 154 -11.13 -3.49 4.93
N THR A 155 -10.30 -3.89 5.89
CA THR A 155 -8.85 -3.98 5.69
C THR A 155 -8.50 -4.96 4.57
N VAL A 156 -8.97 -6.20 4.63
CA VAL A 156 -8.68 -7.22 3.61
C VAL A 156 -9.23 -6.79 2.25
N LEU A 157 -10.41 -6.16 2.22
CA LEU A 157 -11.00 -5.64 0.99
C LEU A 157 -10.14 -4.54 0.38
N ARG A 158 -9.61 -3.61 1.18
CA ARG A 158 -8.73 -2.55 0.68
C ARG A 158 -7.43 -3.12 0.12
N GLU A 159 -6.66 -3.85 0.93
CA GLU A 159 -5.37 -4.42 0.49
C GLU A 159 -5.56 -5.39 -0.68
N GLY A 160 -6.64 -6.17 -0.67
CA GLY A 160 -6.99 -7.09 -1.75
C GLY A 160 -7.44 -6.39 -3.03
N LEU A 161 -8.15 -5.26 -2.96
CA LEU A 161 -8.50 -4.44 -4.13
C LEU A 161 -7.27 -3.74 -4.71
N GLU A 162 -6.39 -3.21 -3.85
CA GLU A 162 -5.10 -2.67 -4.28
C GLU A 162 -4.31 -3.75 -5.04
N ALA A 163 -4.22 -4.98 -4.50
CA ALA A 163 -3.61 -6.12 -5.19
C ALA A 163 -4.22 -6.40 -6.58
N VAL A 164 -5.55 -6.45 -6.69
CA VAL A 164 -6.23 -6.72 -7.97
C VAL A 164 -5.92 -5.63 -9.00
N VAL A 165 -5.93 -4.36 -8.61
CA VAL A 165 -5.60 -3.24 -9.51
C VAL A 165 -4.15 -3.31 -9.96
N PHE A 166 -3.21 -3.63 -9.07
CA PHE A 166 -1.80 -3.81 -9.42
C PHE A 166 -1.57 -4.96 -10.39
N ILE A 167 -2.21 -6.12 -10.15
CA ILE A 167 -2.12 -7.28 -11.03
C ILE A 167 -2.71 -6.94 -12.39
N GLY A 168 -3.82 -6.21 -12.44
CA GLY A 168 -4.39 -5.69 -13.69
C GLY A 168 -3.41 -4.82 -14.46
N GLY A 169 -2.74 -3.87 -13.78
CA GLY A 169 -1.79 -2.96 -14.42
C GLY A 169 -0.51 -3.63 -14.92
N VAL A 170 0.04 -4.58 -14.16
CA VAL A 170 1.27 -5.32 -14.54
C VAL A 170 0.97 -6.50 -15.47
N GLY A 171 -0.29 -6.94 -15.51
CA GLY A 171 -0.71 -8.17 -16.18
C GLY A 171 -1.08 -8.04 -17.65
N LEU A 172 -1.17 -6.83 -18.20
CA LEU A 172 -1.59 -6.64 -19.60
C LEU A 172 -0.59 -7.25 -20.61
N GLY A 173 0.68 -7.38 -20.24
CA GLY A 173 1.73 -7.97 -21.08
C GLY A 173 2.10 -9.43 -20.75
N LEU A 174 1.31 -10.14 -19.92
CA LEU A 174 1.60 -11.51 -19.50
C LEU A 174 0.45 -12.48 -19.86
N PRO A 175 0.76 -13.74 -20.25
CA PRO A 175 -0.28 -14.70 -20.60
C PRO A 175 -1.19 -15.04 -19.41
N ALA A 176 -2.52 -15.10 -19.64
CA ALA A 176 -3.56 -15.36 -18.63
C ALA A 176 -3.31 -16.60 -17.76
N SER A 177 -2.70 -17.65 -18.32
CA SER A 177 -2.41 -18.89 -17.61
C SER A 177 -1.35 -18.73 -16.50
N SER A 178 -0.60 -17.62 -16.50
CA SER A 178 0.50 -17.35 -15.56
C SER A 178 0.07 -16.70 -14.24
N PHE A 179 -1.11 -16.08 -14.20
CA PHE A 179 -1.62 -15.36 -13.03
C PHE A 179 -2.07 -16.26 -11.88
N PRO A 180 -2.90 -17.30 -12.11
CA PRO A 180 -3.48 -18.05 -11.00
C PRO A 180 -2.42 -18.74 -10.15
N LEU A 181 -1.37 -19.27 -10.79
CA LEU A 181 -0.28 -19.95 -10.08
C LEU A 181 0.53 -18.96 -9.22
N ALA A 182 0.88 -17.79 -9.75
CA ALA A 182 1.60 -16.77 -9.01
C ALA A 182 0.80 -16.24 -7.81
N VAL A 183 -0.51 -16.02 -7.98
CA VAL A 183 -1.42 -15.59 -6.91
C VAL A 183 -1.54 -16.64 -5.82
N LEU A 184 -1.76 -17.91 -6.17
CA LEU A 184 -1.88 -19.01 -5.20
C LEU A 184 -0.58 -19.23 -4.43
N CYS A 185 0.57 -19.21 -5.11
CA CYS A 185 1.87 -19.30 -4.45
C CYS A 185 2.13 -18.09 -3.53
N GLY A 186 1.77 -16.88 -3.95
CA GLY A 186 1.94 -15.65 -3.16
C GLY A 186 1.07 -15.65 -1.90
N LEU A 187 -0.22 -15.98 -2.05
CA LEU A 187 -1.14 -16.12 -0.92
C LEU A 187 -0.73 -17.26 0.01
N GLY A 188 -0.30 -18.40 -0.53
CA GLY A 188 0.16 -19.55 0.26
C GLY A 188 1.41 -19.23 1.08
N ALA A 189 2.43 -18.65 0.45
CA ALA A 189 3.66 -18.24 1.13
C ALA A 189 3.39 -17.11 2.15
N GLY A 190 2.55 -16.14 1.80
CA GLY A 190 2.17 -15.03 2.68
C GLY A 190 1.39 -15.51 3.91
N ALA A 191 0.44 -16.42 3.73
CA ALA A 191 -0.32 -17.03 4.82
C ALA A 191 0.55 -17.91 5.72
N LEU A 192 1.48 -18.68 5.15
CA LEU A 192 2.43 -19.50 5.91
C LEU A 192 3.31 -18.62 6.81
N ILE A 193 3.91 -17.57 6.23
CA ILE A 193 4.73 -16.64 7.00
C ILE A 193 3.86 -15.91 8.03
N GLY A 194 2.69 -15.39 7.65
CA GLY A 194 1.73 -14.78 8.57
C GLY A 194 1.37 -15.67 9.76
N TYR A 195 1.20 -16.97 9.54
CA TYR A 195 0.98 -17.95 10.61
C TYR A 195 2.22 -18.11 11.52
N LEU A 196 3.42 -18.21 10.94
CA LEU A 196 4.67 -18.24 11.70
C LEU A 196 4.84 -16.96 12.53
N ILE A 197 4.41 -15.81 12.02
CA ILE A 197 4.43 -14.52 12.74
C ILE A 197 3.51 -14.57 13.96
N TYR A 198 2.26 -15.03 13.78
CA TYR A 198 1.29 -15.16 14.88
C TYR A 198 1.83 -16.03 16.02
N LYS A 199 2.57 -17.09 15.69
CA LYS A 199 3.13 -18.03 16.67
C LYS A 199 4.50 -17.60 17.23
N GLY A 200 5.31 -16.89 16.44
CA GLY A 200 6.74 -16.64 16.69
C GLY A 200 7.10 -15.29 17.30
N GLY A 201 6.20 -14.30 17.30
CA GLY A 201 6.23 -13.14 18.21
C GLY A 201 7.47 -12.22 18.25
N ASN A 202 8.51 -12.41 17.44
CA ASN A 202 9.71 -11.56 17.48
C ASN A 202 9.56 -10.36 16.54
N ALA A 203 9.15 -9.21 17.08
CA ALA A 203 8.92 -7.97 16.32
C ALA A 203 10.15 -7.50 15.51
N ALA A 204 11.37 -7.78 15.99
CA ALA A 204 12.61 -7.37 15.32
C ALA A 204 12.87 -8.14 14.00
N SER A 205 12.64 -9.46 13.97
CA SER A 205 12.78 -10.24 12.73
C SER A 205 11.71 -9.87 11.69
N LEU A 206 10.54 -9.39 12.12
CA LEU A 206 9.48 -8.93 11.21
C LEU A 206 9.86 -7.66 10.48
N GLN A 207 10.42 -6.68 11.21
CA GLN A 207 10.81 -5.42 10.62
C GLN A 207 11.90 -5.61 9.58
N ILE A 208 12.90 -6.47 9.85
CA ILE A 208 13.98 -6.79 8.91
C ILE A 208 13.42 -7.44 7.65
N PHE A 209 12.51 -8.41 7.80
CA PHE A 209 11.89 -9.09 6.67
C PHE A 209 11.05 -8.14 5.79
N LEU A 210 10.24 -7.26 6.41
CA LEU A 210 9.49 -6.24 5.66
C LEU A 210 10.43 -5.25 4.96
N ILE A 211 11.53 -4.83 5.60
CA ILE A 211 12.53 -3.96 4.96
C ILE A 211 13.12 -4.63 3.72
N ILE A 212 13.51 -5.90 3.80
CA ILE A 212 14.06 -6.64 2.66
C ILE A 212 13.02 -6.74 1.53
N SER A 213 11.76 -7.07 1.86
CA SER A 213 10.68 -7.14 0.88
C SER A 213 10.39 -5.78 0.23
N THR A 214 10.41 -4.69 1.00
CA THR A 214 10.21 -3.32 0.46
C THR A 214 11.37 -2.89 -0.44
N CYS A 215 12.62 -3.18 -0.06
CA CYS A 215 13.78 -2.94 -0.92
C CYS A 215 13.67 -3.71 -2.25
N PHE A 216 13.25 -4.97 -2.20
CA PHE A 216 13.01 -5.77 -3.40
C PHE A 216 11.92 -5.14 -4.30
N LEU A 217 10.81 -4.68 -3.72
CA LEU A 217 9.76 -4.02 -4.50
C LEU A 217 10.19 -2.67 -5.09
N TYR A 218 11.12 -1.94 -4.47
CA TYR A 218 11.70 -0.76 -5.09
C TYR A 218 12.60 -1.06 -6.28
N LEU A 219 13.28 -2.21 -6.30
CA LEU A 219 13.97 -2.69 -7.50
C LEU A 219 12.98 -2.96 -8.63
N VAL A 220 11.85 -3.61 -8.32
CA VAL A 220 10.77 -3.88 -9.30
C VAL A 220 10.13 -2.59 -9.80
N ALA A 221 9.82 -1.66 -8.90
CA ALA A 221 9.24 -0.36 -9.28
C ALA A 221 10.21 0.48 -10.12
N ALA A 222 11.51 0.47 -9.83
CA ALA A 222 12.53 1.09 -10.69
C ALA A 222 12.54 0.47 -12.09
N GLY A 223 12.44 -0.86 -12.17
CA GLY A 223 12.33 -1.60 -13.43
C GLY A 223 11.07 -1.24 -14.23
N LEU A 224 9.91 -1.18 -13.56
CA LEU A 224 8.64 -0.77 -14.17
C LEU A 224 8.67 0.68 -14.66
N PHE A 225 9.30 1.59 -13.90
CA PHE A 225 9.47 2.99 -14.30
C PHE A 225 10.35 3.12 -15.55
N SER A 226 11.48 2.40 -15.58
CA SER A 226 12.36 2.32 -16.76
C SER A 226 11.64 1.78 -17.99
N LYS A 227 10.89 0.67 -17.81
CA LYS A 227 10.08 0.09 -18.90
C LYS A 227 8.99 1.03 -19.39
N ALA A 228 8.36 1.78 -18.48
CA ALA A 228 7.33 2.74 -18.86
C ALA A 228 7.86 3.80 -19.83
N VAL A 229 9.03 4.36 -19.53
CA VAL A 229 9.72 5.31 -20.41
C VAL A 229 10.11 4.65 -21.73
N TRP A 230 10.65 3.44 -21.68
CA TRP A 230 11.00 2.68 -22.86
C TRP A 230 9.79 2.42 -23.78
N PHE A 231 8.63 2.08 -23.23
CA PHE A 231 7.41 1.87 -24.02
C PHE A 231 6.91 3.15 -24.70
N PHE A 232 7.06 4.31 -24.06
CA PHE A 232 6.73 5.59 -24.70
C PHE A 232 7.67 5.91 -25.87
N GLU A 233 8.96 5.63 -25.72
CA GLU A 233 9.97 5.82 -26.78
C GLU A 233 9.78 4.81 -27.91
N ALA A 234 9.51 3.55 -27.59
CA ALA A 234 9.19 2.51 -28.57
C ALA A 234 7.94 2.86 -29.38
N ASN A 235 6.90 3.40 -28.74
CA ASN A 235 5.71 3.88 -29.44
C ASN A 235 6.02 5.09 -30.36
N ALA A 236 6.89 6.00 -29.94
CA ALA A 236 7.34 7.10 -30.81
C ALA A 236 8.10 6.57 -32.03
N TRP A 237 8.94 5.56 -31.85
CA TRP A 237 9.66 4.90 -32.93
C TRP A 237 8.72 4.15 -33.90
N ASN A 238 7.74 3.41 -33.38
CA ASN A 238 6.73 2.71 -34.19
C ASN A 238 5.94 3.69 -35.10
N LYS A 239 5.67 4.91 -34.63
CA LYS A 239 5.03 5.96 -35.45
C LYS A 239 5.92 6.47 -36.58
N ILE A 240 7.24 6.52 -36.37
CA ILE A 240 8.22 6.97 -37.38
C ILE A 240 8.40 5.88 -38.45
N VAL A 241 8.49 4.62 -38.04
CA VAL A 241 8.67 3.47 -38.94
C VAL A 241 7.38 3.16 -39.72
N GLY A 242 6.21 3.59 -39.21
CA GLY A 242 4.90 3.35 -39.84
C GLY A 242 4.41 1.90 -39.68
N GLY A 243 4.98 1.17 -38.73
CA GLY A 243 4.69 -0.23 -38.41
C GLY A 243 5.23 -0.59 -37.03
N ASP A 244 4.96 -1.81 -36.55
CA ASP A 244 5.47 -2.26 -35.26
C ASP A 244 6.93 -2.72 -35.39
N ALA A 245 7.85 -1.99 -34.75
CA ALA A 245 9.27 -2.32 -34.76
C ALA A 245 9.57 -3.62 -34.00
N ALA A 246 8.63 -4.16 -33.22
CA ALA A 246 8.77 -5.48 -32.61
C ALA A 246 8.74 -6.62 -33.65
N GLU A 247 8.03 -6.45 -34.77
CA GLU A 247 7.86 -7.45 -35.83
C GLU A 247 9.15 -7.70 -36.64
N VAL A 248 10.05 -6.71 -36.68
CA VAL A 248 11.37 -6.83 -37.34
C VAL A 248 12.42 -7.50 -36.45
N GLY A 249 12.03 -7.98 -35.26
CA GLY A 249 12.88 -8.73 -34.34
C GLY A 249 13.88 -7.85 -33.58
N ALA A 250 15.09 -8.36 -33.33
CA ALA A 250 16.16 -7.59 -32.67
C ALA A 250 17.27 -7.16 -33.65
N GLY A 251 17.01 -7.23 -34.97
CA GLY A 251 17.99 -6.87 -35.98
C GLY A 251 18.03 -5.37 -36.29
N ALA A 252 18.86 -4.99 -37.27
CA ALA A 252 18.93 -3.61 -37.75
C ALA A 252 17.56 -3.12 -38.24
N GLY A 253 17.11 -1.97 -37.73
CA GLY A 253 15.80 -1.39 -38.02
C GLY A 253 14.76 -1.56 -36.92
N SER A 254 15.00 -2.41 -35.91
CA SER A 254 14.06 -2.62 -34.80
C SER A 254 14.19 -1.62 -33.64
N TYR A 255 15.20 -0.76 -33.66
CA TYR A 255 15.46 0.23 -32.63
C TYR A 255 16.06 1.51 -33.23
N ASP A 256 15.83 2.64 -32.56
CA ASP A 256 16.44 3.91 -32.92
C ASP A 256 17.90 3.98 -32.45
N ILE A 257 18.84 3.97 -33.39
CA ILE A 257 20.28 4.06 -33.13
C ILE A 257 20.65 5.40 -32.47
N ARG A 258 19.88 6.47 -32.73
CA ARG A 258 20.18 7.83 -32.22
C ARG A 258 19.92 7.97 -30.73
N GLN A 259 18.97 7.21 -30.20
CA GLN A 259 18.59 7.25 -28.79
C GLN A 259 19.06 6.01 -28.02
N SER A 260 19.50 4.94 -28.70
CA SER A 260 20.03 3.76 -28.04
C SER A 260 21.39 4.03 -27.39
N VAL A 261 21.52 3.69 -26.11
CA VAL A 261 22.81 3.69 -25.38
C VAL A 261 23.57 2.41 -25.70
N TRP A 262 22.86 1.27 -25.72
CA TRP A 262 23.41 -0.01 -26.15
C TRP A 262 22.37 -0.84 -26.88
N HIS A 263 22.87 -1.70 -27.74
CA HIS A 263 22.10 -2.79 -28.33
C HIS A 263 22.94 -4.08 -28.27
N VAL A 264 22.39 -5.14 -27.69
CA VAL A 264 23.00 -6.47 -27.68
C VAL A 264 22.11 -7.48 -28.40
N ASN A 265 22.70 -8.22 -29.34
CA ASN A 265 22.02 -9.21 -30.16
C ASN A 265 21.71 -10.52 -29.39
N CYS A 266 22.47 -10.78 -28.32
CA CYS A 266 22.17 -11.80 -27.34
C CYS A 266 21.46 -11.14 -26.15
N CYS A 267 20.67 -11.90 -25.38
CA CYS A 267 20.00 -11.41 -24.17
C CYS A 267 18.76 -10.51 -24.40
N SER A 268 18.10 -10.64 -25.56
CA SER A 268 16.77 -10.07 -25.76
C SER A 268 15.71 -10.80 -24.94
N PRO A 269 14.75 -10.09 -24.32
CA PRO A 269 13.60 -10.72 -23.68
C PRO A 269 12.63 -11.40 -24.67
N ASN A 270 12.68 -11.03 -25.96
CA ASN A 270 11.71 -11.46 -26.97
C ASN A 270 12.18 -12.61 -27.90
N LEU A 271 13.47 -12.74 -28.25
CA LEU A 271 13.96 -13.85 -29.10
C LEU A 271 14.36 -15.09 -28.29
N ASN A 272 14.10 -16.28 -28.86
CA ASN A 272 14.42 -17.61 -28.30
C ASN A 272 13.87 -17.86 -26.88
N GLY A 273 12.66 -17.37 -26.59
CA GLY A 273 11.95 -17.69 -25.35
C GLY A 273 12.49 -17.00 -24.10
N GLY A 274 13.36 -16.00 -24.25
CA GLY A 274 13.62 -14.99 -23.22
C GLY A 274 13.94 -15.54 -21.83
N GLY A 275 14.70 -16.64 -21.72
CA GLY A 275 14.91 -17.43 -20.48
C GLY A 275 15.10 -16.65 -19.17
N GLY A 276 16.32 -16.59 -18.62
CA GLY A 276 16.57 -15.75 -17.42
C GLY A 276 16.33 -14.26 -17.70
N TRP A 277 16.55 -13.82 -18.93
CA TRP A 277 16.49 -12.41 -19.34
C TRP A 277 15.09 -11.80 -19.32
N GLY A 278 14.03 -12.59 -19.52
CA GLY A 278 12.64 -12.15 -19.34
C GLY A 278 12.30 -11.92 -17.86
N VAL A 279 12.89 -12.70 -16.96
CA VAL A 279 12.82 -12.44 -15.51
C VAL A 279 13.55 -11.14 -15.17
N PHE A 280 14.74 -10.90 -15.74
CA PHE A 280 15.43 -9.62 -15.56
C PHE A 280 14.67 -8.44 -16.16
N ASN A 281 13.98 -8.63 -17.30
CA ASN A 281 13.13 -7.60 -17.89
C ASN A 281 11.94 -7.26 -16.98
N SER A 282 11.24 -8.26 -16.45
CA SER A 282 10.08 -8.04 -15.57
C SER A 282 10.45 -7.53 -14.17
N LEU A 283 11.61 -7.91 -13.62
CA LEU A 283 12.04 -7.51 -12.28
C LEU A 283 12.90 -6.24 -12.24
N PHE A 284 13.80 -6.05 -13.20
CA PHE A 284 14.76 -4.94 -13.18
C PHE A 284 14.57 -3.98 -14.35
N GLY A 285 13.63 -4.25 -15.25
CA GLY A 285 13.43 -3.45 -16.46
C GLY A 285 14.55 -3.63 -17.49
N TRP A 286 15.27 -4.76 -17.44
CA TRP A 286 16.33 -5.07 -18.41
C TRP A 286 15.81 -5.08 -19.84
N GLN A 287 16.50 -4.39 -20.76
CA GLN A 287 16.21 -4.43 -22.18
C GLN A 287 17.50 -4.56 -22.99
N ASN A 288 17.48 -5.36 -24.06
CA ASN A 288 18.66 -5.55 -24.91
C ASN A 288 18.96 -4.31 -25.77
N SER A 289 17.93 -3.56 -26.13
CA SER A 289 18.00 -2.24 -26.76
C SER A 289 17.64 -1.15 -25.75
N ALA A 290 18.59 -0.75 -24.90
CA ALA A 290 18.31 0.30 -23.94
C ALA A 290 18.47 1.67 -24.59
N THR A 291 17.47 2.52 -24.36
CA THR A 291 17.43 3.91 -24.78
C THR A 291 17.97 4.83 -23.68
N LEU A 292 18.40 6.03 -24.06
CA LEU A 292 18.88 7.04 -23.13
C LEU A 292 17.84 7.33 -22.03
N GLY A 293 16.57 7.42 -22.40
CA GLY A 293 15.47 7.65 -21.45
C GLY A 293 15.28 6.49 -20.47
N SER A 294 15.32 5.24 -20.92
CA SER A 294 15.21 4.07 -20.01
C SER A 294 16.32 4.04 -18.95
N VAL A 295 17.57 4.33 -19.34
CA VAL A 295 18.71 4.33 -18.42
C VAL A 295 18.65 5.52 -17.45
N LEU A 296 18.36 6.72 -17.96
CA LEU A 296 18.26 7.91 -17.13
C LEU A 296 17.08 7.84 -16.16
N SER A 297 15.93 7.32 -16.61
CA SER A 297 14.74 7.18 -15.77
C SER A 297 14.96 6.18 -14.63
N TYR A 298 15.65 5.07 -14.86
CA TYR A 298 16.03 4.12 -13.80
C TYR A 298 16.89 4.80 -12.71
N ASN A 299 17.92 5.55 -13.12
CA ASN A 299 18.80 6.25 -12.19
C ASN A 299 18.08 7.40 -11.45
N LEU A 300 17.24 8.15 -12.16
CA LEU A 300 16.45 9.25 -11.59
C LEU A 300 15.44 8.74 -10.58
N TYR A 301 14.81 7.59 -10.84
CA TYR A 301 13.92 6.94 -9.88
C TYR A 301 14.64 6.67 -8.55
N TRP A 302 15.83 6.07 -8.58
CA TRP A 302 16.62 5.83 -7.37
C TRP A 302 17.01 7.11 -6.65
N LEU A 303 17.40 8.15 -7.40
CA LEU A 303 17.70 9.46 -6.82
C LEU A 303 16.48 10.03 -6.08
N VAL A 304 15.31 10.00 -6.69
CA VAL A 304 14.05 10.47 -6.07
C VAL A 304 13.73 9.67 -4.81
N VAL A 305 13.87 8.34 -4.85
CA VAL A 305 13.65 7.48 -3.68
C VAL A 305 14.61 7.85 -2.55
N ILE A 306 15.91 7.97 -2.83
CA ILE A 306 16.92 8.34 -1.83
C ILE A 306 16.60 9.70 -1.22
N VAL A 307 16.29 10.71 -2.03
CA VAL A 307 15.93 12.05 -1.56
C VAL A 307 14.66 12.01 -0.71
N ALA A 308 13.64 11.24 -1.10
CA ALA A 308 12.42 11.08 -0.33
C ALA A 308 12.68 10.45 1.05
N PHE A 309 13.52 9.42 1.13
CA PHE A 309 13.88 8.81 2.41
C PHE A 309 14.73 9.73 3.29
N LEU A 310 15.68 10.46 2.71
CA LEU A 310 16.47 11.45 3.44
C LEU A 310 15.58 12.59 3.96
N ALA A 311 14.64 13.08 3.16
CA ALA A 311 13.68 14.10 3.57
C ALA A 311 12.75 13.60 4.70
N MET A 312 12.27 12.36 4.60
CA MET A 312 11.47 11.74 5.65
C MET A 312 12.26 11.56 6.96
N ARG A 313 13.53 11.12 6.86
CA ARG A 313 14.43 10.99 8.02
C ARG A 313 14.70 12.35 8.67
N TYR A 314 14.93 13.37 7.86
CA TYR A 314 15.15 14.73 8.35
C TYR A 314 13.93 15.24 9.12
N ASN A 315 12.72 15.10 8.54
CA ASN A 315 11.48 15.52 9.19
C ASN A 315 11.23 14.80 10.54
N GLU A 316 11.64 13.54 10.66
CA GLU A 316 11.53 12.81 11.92
C GLU A 316 12.55 13.26 12.98
N GLN A 317 13.71 13.79 12.58
CA GLN A 317 14.77 14.25 13.48
C GLN A 317 14.61 15.73 13.89
N THR A 318 14.17 16.61 12.99
CA THR A 318 14.09 18.06 13.22
C THR A 318 12.67 18.59 13.42
N GLY A 319 11.64 17.76 13.17
CA GLY A 319 10.23 18.14 13.32
C GLY A 319 9.70 19.11 12.25
N HIS A 320 10.48 19.35 11.18
CA HIS A 320 10.05 20.14 10.03
C HIS A 320 10.57 19.52 8.72
N TRP A 321 9.85 19.72 7.63
CA TRP A 321 10.32 19.30 6.30
C TRP A 321 11.58 20.08 5.91
N PRO A 322 12.54 19.46 5.21
CA PRO A 322 13.64 20.21 4.62
C PRO A 322 13.02 21.31 3.73
N PHE A 323 13.50 22.55 3.90
CA PHE A 323 12.99 23.76 3.23
C PHE A 323 11.72 24.43 3.79
N VAL A 324 11.09 23.89 4.85
CA VAL A 324 10.01 24.59 5.58
C VAL A 324 10.56 25.12 6.91
N LYS A 325 10.42 26.43 7.15
CA LYS A 325 10.87 27.08 8.39
C LYS A 325 10.08 26.52 9.58
N ALA A 326 10.76 26.13 10.66
CA ALA A 326 10.10 25.66 11.88
C ALA A 326 9.09 26.71 12.39
N LYS A 327 7.84 26.31 12.65
CA LYS A 327 6.86 27.19 13.32
C LYS A 327 7.33 27.34 14.77
N ASN A 328 7.66 28.57 15.19
CA ASN A 328 8.08 28.87 16.56
C ASN A 328 7.02 28.38 17.57
N PRO A 329 7.41 27.69 18.65
CA PRO A 329 6.50 27.34 19.74
C PRO A 329 6.31 28.57 20.61
N GLY A 330 5.49 29.52 20.17
CA GLY A 330 5.34 30.78 20.90
C GLY A 330 4.49 31.85 20.21
N SER A 331 3.37 31.47 19.58
CA SER A 331 2.31 32.41 19.24
C SER A 331 1.09 31.65 18.72
N GLU A 332 0.19 31.25 19.63
CA GLU A 332 -1.25 31.06 19.39
C GLU A 332 -1.88 30.53 20.70
N THR A 333 -1.86 31.37 21.73
CA THR A 333 -2.95 31.40 22.70
C THR A 333 -3.82 32.58 22.29
N SER A 334 -5.13 32.36 22.22
CA SER A 334 -6.22 33.32 21.91
C SER A 334 -6.75 33.30 20.47
N SER A 335 -7.51 32.25 20.12
CA SER A 335 -8.81 32.43 19.46
C SER A 335 -9.73 31.28 19.89
N GLN A 336 -10.70 31.62 20.73
CA GLN A 336 -11.75 30.75 21.28
C GLN A 336 -12.49 30.01 20.15
N GLN A 337 -12.77 28.71 20.25
CA GLN A 337 -13.91 28.16 21.01
C GLN A 337 -15.22 28.90 20.71
N GLY A 338 -15.90 28.48 19.63
CA GLY A 338 -17.35 28.57 19.51
C GLY A 338 -17.94 27.19 19.83
N GLY A 339 -18.36 27.01 21.08
CA GLY A 339 -19.13 25.84 21.52
C GLY A 339 -20.61 25.99 21.18
N VAL A 340 -21.27 24.87 20.87
CA VAL A 340 -22.70 24.71 21.08
C VAL A 340 -22.87 24.12 22.46
N SER A 341 -23.39 24.92 23.40
CA SER A 341 -23.75 24.51 24.76
C SER A 341 -25.06 23.73 24.76
N GLU A 342 -25.04 22.57 25.42
CA GLU A 342 -26.24 21.99 26.05
C GLU A 342 -26.36 22.57 27.47
N THR A 343 -27.56 23.07 27.75
CA THR A 343 -28.00 23.68 28.99
C THR A 343 -28.25 22.60 30.05
N CYS A 344 -27.54 22.65 31.18
CA CYS A 344 -27.99 22.02 32.41
C CYS A 344 -28.38 23.09 33.42
N VAL A 345 -29.68 23.06 33.74
CA VAL A 345 -30.33 23.68 34.88
C VAL A 345 -29.79 23.04 36.15
N GLU A 346 -29.36 23.84 37.14
CA GLU A 346 -29.77 23.72 38.54
C GLU A 346 -29.04 24.73 39.45
N GLY A 347 -29.82 25.34 40.36
CA GLY A 347 -29.36 25.67 41.71
C GLY A 347 -28.69 27.03 41.95
N LYS A 348 -29.50 28.09 41.99
CA LYS A 348 -29.18 29.30 42.76
C LYS A 348 -28.99 28.96 44.25
N SER A 349 -27.92 29.44 44.87
CA SER A 349 -27.97 29.91 46.25
C SER A 349 -26.95 31.04 46.48
N HIS A 350 -27.37 31.95 47.35
CA HIS A 350 -26.85 33.28 47.69
C HIS A 350 -25.37 33.41 48.05
N GLY A 351 -24.84 34.63 47.88
CA GLY A 351 -23.67 35.13 48.62
C GLY A 351 -23.18 36.46 48.08
N ASP A 352 -23.38 37.52 48.86
CA ASP A 352 -23.25 38.93 48.53
C ASP A 352 -21.83 39.46 48.26
N GLU A 353 -21.79 40.57 47.50
CA GLU A 353 -20.71 41.56 47.44
C GLU A 353 -20.53 42.26 48.80
N VAL A 354 -19.30 42.27 49.34
CA VAL A 354 -18.78 43.31 50.26
C VAL A 354 -17.25 43.41 50.00
N LEU A 355 -16.77 44.45 49.31
CA LEU A 355 -16.24 45.72 49.82
C LEU A 355 -14.92 45.65 50.60
N SER A 356 -13.97 46.48 50.15
CA SER A 356 -13.05 47.31 50.96
C SER A 356 -11.54 46.99 50.94
N ALA A 357 -10.82 48.01 50.42
CA ALA A 357 -9.67 48.69 51.01
C ALA A 357 -8.26 48.04 51.01
N ASN A 358 -7.35 48.79 50.35
CA ASN A 358 -6.05 49.29 50.83
C ASN A 358 -5.19 48.38 51.72
N VAL A 359 -3.91 48.23 51.35
CA VAL A 359 -2.76 48.91 52.00
C VAL A 359 -1.43 48.48 51.35
N ARG A 360 -0.52 49.45 51.28
CA ARG A 360 0.89 49.44 50.83
C ARG A 360 1.84 48.60 51.70
N GLU A 361 3.07 48.52 51.18
CA GLU A 361 4.41 48.30 51.82
C GLU A 361 5.03 46.95 51.44
N ILE A 362 6.11 46.88 50.64
CA ILE A 362 7.52 47.34 50.79
C ILE A 362 8.29 46.55 51.86
N HIS A 363 9.49 46.13 51.47
CA HIS A 363 10.57 45.40 52.14
C HIS A 363 10.51 43.86 51.99
N LYS A 364 11.56 43.17 51.52
CA LYS A 364 12.97 43.52 51.28
C LYS A 364 13.57 42.56 50.26
#